data_AF-A0A7X9DJT9-F1
#
_entry.id   AF-A0A7X9DJT9-F1
#
_cell.length_a   1.000
_cell.length_b   1.000
_cell.length_c   1.000
_cell.angle_alpha   90.00
_cell.angle_beta   90.00
_cell.angle_gamma   90.00
#
_symmetry.space_group_name_H-M   'P 1'
#
loop_
_entity.id
_entity.type
_entity.pdbx_description
1 polymer ?
#
loop_
_entity_poly.entity_id
_entity_poly.type
_entity_poly.pdbx_seq_one_letter_code
_entity_poly.pdbx_strand_id
1 'polypeptide(L)' 'EPAKENKANYAIIKIVAQHYKVPKTSVKLLSGEKNKNKILSIAV' A
#
# COMPACT_ATOMS: atom_id res chain seq x y z
N GLU A 1 -10.68 14.94 4.49
CA GLU A 1 -10.88 14.68 3.05
C GLU A 1 -10.24 13.35 2.68
N PRO A 2 -10.89 12.46 1.90
CA PRO A 2 -10.27 11.22 1.46
C PRO A 2 -9.11 11.53 0.50
N ALA A 3 -8.04 10.73 0.54
CA ALA A 3 -6.79 11.01 -0.16
C ALA A 3 -7.04 11.29 -1.66
N LYS A 4 -6.83 12.56 -2.07
CA LYS A 4 -7.38 13.17 -3.29
C LYS A 4 -7.06 12.44 -4.60
N GLU A 5 -6.07 11.55 -4.64
CA GLU A 5 -5.65 10.83 -5.86
C GLU A 5 -4.95 9.47 -5.57
N ASN A 6 -5.26 8.77 -4.46
CA ASN A 6 -4.60 7.50 -4.10
C ASN A 6 -3.05 7.55 -3.95
N LYS A 7 -2.43 8.73 -4.00
CA LYS A 7 -0.97 8.94 -3.89
C LYS A 7 -0.35 8.31 -2.64
N ALA A 8 -1.06 8.38 -1.51
CA ALA A 8 -0.64 7.74 -0.26
C ALA A 8 -0.65 6.20 -0.33
N ASN A 9 -1.53 5.60 -1.13
CA ASN A 9 -1.58 4.15 -1.31
C ASN A 9 -0.39 3.70 -2.14
N TYR A 10 -0.09 4.40 -3.24
CA TYR A 10 1.07 4.12 -4.09
C TYR A 10 2.40 4.29 -3.35
N ALA A 11 2.54 5.32 -2.52
CA ALA A 11 3.75 5.54 -1.73
C ALA A 11 4.03 4.39 -0.77
N ILE A 12 3.01 3.95 -0.03
CA ILE A 12 3.15 2.86 0.95
C ILE A 12 3.43 1.53 0.25
N ILE A 13 2.71 1.22 -0.83
CA ILE A 13 2.96 0.02 -1.65
C ILE A 13 4.41 -0.01 -2.15
N LYS A 14 4.94 1.13 -2.62
CA LYS A 14 6.32 1.24 -3.10
C LYS A 14 7.34 0.98 -1.98
N ILE A 15 7.14 1.59 -0.80
CA ILE A 15 8.03 1.43 0.36
C ILE A 15 8.05 -0.01 0.84
N VAL A 16 6.87 -0.62 0.98
CA VAL A 16 6.74 -2.02 1.42
C VAL A 16 7.38 -2.97 0.41
N ALA A 17 7.10 -2.80 -0.88
CA ALA A 17 7.69 -3.62 -1.94
C ALA A 17 9.23 -3.54 -1.94
N GLN A 18 9.80 -2.35 -1.73
CA GLN A 18 11.25 -2.17 -1.63
C GLN A 18 11.83 -2.80 -0.38
N HIS A 19 11.18 -2.63 0.78
CA HIS A 19 11.65 -3.17 2.05
C HIS A 19 11.71 -4.70 2.04
N TYR A 20 10.67 -5.34 1.51
CA TYR A 20 10.58 -6.80 1.42
C TYR A 20 11.17 -7.38 0.12
N LYS A 21 11.70 -6.53 -0.77
CA LYS A 21 12.26 -6.92 -2.08
C LYS A 21 11.31 -7.77 -2.93
N VAL A 22 10.02 -7.49 -2.87
CA VAL A 22 8.97 -8.17 -3.65
C VAL A 22 8.48 -7.28 -4.79
N PRO A 23 7.91 -7.86 -5.87
CA PRO A 23 7.23 -7.09 -6.90
C PRO A 23 6.13 -6.21 -6.30
N LYS A 24 5.92 -5.01 -6.85
CA LYS A 24 4.81 -4.13 -6.41
C LYS A 24 3.44 -4.81 -6.58
N THR A 25 3.31 -5.68 -7.59
CA THR A 25 2.11 -6.48 -7.86
C THR A 25 1.79 -7.48 -6.75
N SER A 26 2.79 -7.88 -5.97
CA SER A 26 2.65 -8.76 -4.81
C SER A 26 2.14 -8.03 -3.56
N VAL A 27 2.13 -6.70 -3.55
CA VAL A 27 1.68 -5.90 -2.41
C VAL A 27 0.30 -5.32 -2.72
N LYS A 28 -0.71 -5.71 -1.94
CA LYS A 28 -2.09 -5.24 -2.10
C LYS A 28 -2.57 -4.55 -0.82
N LEU A 29 -3.26 -3.42 -0.99
CA LEU A 29 -3.98 -2.79 0.11
C LEU A 29 -5.27 -3.57 0.35
N LEU A 30 -5.42 -4.17 1.54
CA LEU A 30 -6.65 -4.87 1.93
C LEU A 30 -7.67 -3.92 2.54
N SER A 31 -7.22 -2.94 3.33
CA SER A 31 -8.09 -1.98 3.98
C SER A 31 -7.34 -0.71 4.41
N GLY A 32 -8.08 0.38 4.62
CA GLY A 32 -7.53 1.66 5.07
C GLY A 32 -7.35 2.72 3.97
N GLU A 33 -8.08 2.65 2.87
CA GLU A 33 -8.06 3.72 1.84
C GLU A 33 -8.51 5.08 2.40
N LYS A 34 -9.51 5.07 3.30
CA LYS A 34 -10.09 6.26 3.92
C LYS A 34 -9.58 6.54 5.34
N ASN A 35 -8.79 5.63 5.91
CA ASN A 35 -8.31 5.69 7.29
C ASN A 35 -6.77 5.79 7.35
N LYS A 36 -6.26 6.33 8.45
CA LYS A 36 -4.80 6.41 8.69
C LYS A 36 -4.17 5.03 8.91
N ASN A 37 -4.94 4.11 9.51
CA ASN A 37 -4.51 2.72 9.72
C ASN A 37 -4.77 1.92 8.45
N LYS A 38 -3.69 1.39 7.85
CA LYS A 38 -3.74 0.62 6.60
C LYS A 38 -3.28 -0.80 6.83
N ILE A 39 -4.03 -1.75 6.27
CA ILE A 39 -3.70 -3.17 6.28
C ILE A 39 -3.30 -3.54 4.86
N LEU A 40 -2.06 -4.03 4.70
CA LEU A 40 -1.53 -4.49 3.42
C LEU A 40 -1.26 -6.00 3.49
N SER A 41 -1.48 -6.67 2.37
CA SER A 41 -1.08 -8.05 2.13
C SER A 41 0.15 -8.09 1.25
N ILE A 42 1.04 -9.04 1.54
CA ILE A 42 2.24 -9.34 0.76
C ILE A 42 2.15 -10.82 0.34
N ALA A 43 2.07 -11.07 -0.96
CA ALA A 43 2.13 -12.40 -1.54
C ALA A 43 3.56 -12.68 -2.04
N VAL A 44 4.27 -13.56 -1.35
CA VAL A 44 5.65 -13.97 -1.68
C VAL A 44 5.63 -15.14 -2.65
#